data_AF-A0A847L696-F1
#
_entry.id   AF-A0A847L696-F1
#
_cell.length_a   1.000
_cell.length_b   1.000
_cell.length_c   1.000
_cell.angle_alpha   90.00
_cell.angle_beta   90.00
_cell.angle_gamma   90.00
#
_symmetry.space_group_name_H-M   'P 1'
#
loop_
_entity.id
_entity.type
_entity.pdbx_description
1 polymer ?
#
loop_
_entity_poly.entity_id
_entity_poly.type
_entity_poly.pdbx_seq_one_letter_code
_entity_poly.pdbx_strand_id
1 'polypeptide(L)'
;MDKKISFSIDEDVYEKFLLATNISKDTEEQAIEMCMRWYIAKTFERASHEYNPKTTLKSASGSDDYYGKAIGRIPTWALKPEQYNHKIIKAYFTAVDIAGTATINMMEQLCSDRNHQELYVPTFKNNYSQMKIDGAKSHGKVFEDDGENVWIWSEVKDTLEKYKLSFYSKEDKYE
;
A
#
# COMPACT_ATOMS: atom_id res chain seq x y z
N MET A 1 12.86 -18.37 -20.30
CA MET A 1 13.00 -18.19 -21.76
C MET A 1 12.91 -16.70 -21.98
N ASP A 2 14.00 -16.10 -22.42
CA ASP A 2 14.11 -14.64 -22.43
C ASP A 2 13.87 -14.15 -23.85
N LYS A 3 13.07 -13.09 -23.98
CA LYS A 3 12.70 -12.54 -25.28
C LYS A 3 13.22 -11.11 -25.38
N LYS A 4 14.07 -10.86 -26.38
CA LYS A 4 14.55 -9.50 -26.68
C LYS A 4 13.49 -8.75 -27.48
N ILE A 5 13.20 -7.52 -27.07
CA ILE A 5 12.27 -6.61 -27.74
C ILE A 5 12.94 -5.23 -27.88
N SER A 6 12.47 -4.43 -28.83
CA SER A 6 12.96 -3.07 -29.08
C SER A 6 11.79 -2.18 -29.50
N PHE A 7 11.80 -0.94 -29.03
CA PHE A 7 10.72 0.03 -29.26
C PHE A 7 11.28 1.45 -29.21
N SER A 8 10.54 2.40 -29.76
CA SER A 8 10.85 3.83 -29.67
C SER A 8 10.07 4.44 -28.51
N ILE A 9 10.74 5.23 -27.69
CA ILE A 9 10.16 5.98 -26.58
C ILE A 9 10.45 7.47 -26.83
N ASP A 10 9.56 8.33 -26.35
CA ASP A 10 9.85 9.75 -26.24
C ASP A 10 11.10 9.99 -25.37
N GLU A 11 11.96 10.91 -25.82
CA GLU A 11 13.29 11.15 -25.21
C GLU A 11 13.17 11.67 -23.78
N ASP A 12 12.29 12.65 -23.52
CA ASP A 12 12.07 13.22 -22.19
C ASP A 12 11.50 12.18 -21.22
N VAL A 13 10.61 11.30 -21.72
CA VAL A 13 10.10 10.18 -20.92
C VAL A 13 11.21 9.19 -20.55
N TYR A 14 12.09 8.87 -21.49
CA TYR A 14 13.19 7.93 -21.23
C TYR A 14 14.24 8.53 -20.29
N GLU A 15 14.59 9.81 -20.44
CA GLU A 15 15.51 10.49 -19.50
C GLU A 15 14.96 10.50 -18.07
N LYS A 16 13.67 10.81 -17.90
CA LYS A 16 13.01 10.76 -16.58
C LYS A 16 12.99 9.35 -16.01
N PHE A 17 12.79 8.34 -16.86
CA PHE A 17 12.88 6.94 -16.44
C PHE A 17 14.29 6.60 -15.93
N LEU A 18 15.34 7.02 -16.62
CA LEU A 18 16.73 6.83 -16.16
C LEU A 18 17.03 7.55 -14.84
N LEU A 19 16.47 8.75 -14.62
CA LEU A 19 16.58 9.43 -13.34
C LEU A 19 15.89 8.62 -12.22
N ALA A 20 14.69 8.10 -12.51
CA ALA A 20 13.94 7.30 -11.55
C ALA A 20 14.67 5.99 -11.18
N THR A 21 15.23 5.27 -12.16
CA THR A 21 15.99 4.03 -11.90
C THR A 21 17.27 4.29 -11.11
N ASN A 22 17.95 5.43 -11.34
CA ASN A 22 19.10 5.83 -10.53
C ASN A 22 18.73 6.10 -9.06
N ILE A 23 17.54 6.68 -8.81
CA ILE A 23 17.04 6.93 -7.45
C ILE A 23 16.67 5.62 -6.76
N SER A 24 15.95 4.74 -7.46
CA SER A 24 15.50 3.45 -6.90
C SER A 24 16.61 2.40 -6.83
N LYS A 25 17.72 2.62 -7.54
CA LYS A 25 18.85 1.69 -7.72
C LYS A 25 18.48 0.40 -8.45
N ASP A 26 17.41 0.43 -9.24
CA ASP A 26 17.02 -0.68 -10.11
C ASP A 26 17.79 -0.64 -11.43
N THR A 27 17.98 -1.80 -12.07
CA THR A 27 18.39 -1.80 -13.48
C THR A 27 17.20 -1.45 -14.39
N GLU A 28 17.49 -0.96 -15.60
CA GLU A 28 16.45 -0.65 -16.58
C GLU A 28 15.58 -1.87 -16.89
N GLU A 29 16.18 -3.06 -17.02
CA GLU A 29 15.47 -4.30 -17.29
C GLU A 29 14.51 -4.66 -16.16
N GLN A 30 14.95 -4.53 -14.91
CA GLN A 30 14.13 -4.81 -13.74
C GLN A 30 12.92 -3.88 -13.68
N ALA A 31 13.16 -2.58 -13.89
CA ALA A 31 12.11 -1.58 -13.90
C ALA A 31 11.12 -1.78 -15.06
N ILE A 32 11.61 -2.08 -16.27
CA ILE A 32 10.76 -2.38 -17.44
C ILE A 32 9.92 -3.63 -17.20
N GLU A 33 10.52 -4.71 -16.68
CA GLU A 33 9.79 -5.94 -16.40
C GLU A 33 8.74 -5.73 -15.30
N MET A 34 9.07 -4.97 -14.27
CA MET A 34 8.12 -4.58 -13.22
C MET A 34 6.95 -3.77 -13.79
N CYS A 35 7.23 -2.80 -14.68
CA CYS A 35 6.20 -2.03 -15.38
C CYS A 35 5.30 -2.93 -16.25
N MET A 36 5.86 -3.91 -16.96
CA MET A 36 5.08 -4.87 -17.75
C MET A 36 4.18 -5.72 -16.85
N ARG A 37 4.70 -6.24 -15.74
CA ARG A 37 3.92 -7.03 -14.77
C ARG A 37 2.78 -6.20 -14.19
N TRP A 38 3.05 -4.95 -13.84
CA TRP A 38 2.04 -4.01 -13.38
C TRP A 38 0.98 -3.74 -14.44
N TYR A 39 1.37 -3.49 -15.69
CA TYR A 39 0.45 -3.26 -16.80
C TYR A 39 -0.45 -4.47 -17.07
N ILE A 40 0.12 -5.68 -17.05
CA ILE A 40 -0.63 -6.95 -17.19
C ILE A 40 -1.65 -7.09 -16.06
N ALA A 41 -1.21 -6.93 -14.81
CA ALA A 41 -2.09 -7.05 -13.64
C ALA A 41 -3.25 -6.06 -13.71
N LYS A 42 -2.96 -4.78 -14.02
CA LYS A 42 -3.97 -3.73 -14.17
C LYS A 42 -4.95 -4.03 -15.31
N THR A 43 -4.46 -4.56 -16.43
CA THR A 43 -5.30 -4.89 -17.59
C THR A 43 -6.24 -6.05 -17.29
N PHE A 44 -5.76 -7.11 -16.65
CA PHE A 44 -6.62 -8.23 -16.25
C PHE A 44 -7.59 -7.86 -15.14
N GLU A 45 -7.20 -6.98 -14.21
CA GLU A 45 -8.13 -6.42 -13.24
C GLU A 45 -9.29 -5.70 -13.95
N ARG A 46 -9.01 -4.83 -14.92
CA ARG A 46 -10.05 -4.14 -15.71
C ARG A 46 -10.93 -5.11 -16.50
N ALA A 47 -10.34 -6.07 -17.20
CA ALA A 47 -11.11 -7.06 -17.96
C ALA A 47 -12.02 -7.89 -17.04
N SER A 48 -11.55 -8.26 -15.83
CA SER A 48 -12.34 -8.99 -14.85
C SER A 48 -13.56 -8.19 -14.35
N HIS A 49 -13.47 -6.86 -14.36
CA HIS A 49 -14.57 -5.98 -13.99
C HIS A 49 -15.64 -5.86 -15.07
N GLU A 50 -15.22 -5.74 -16.32
CA GLU A 50 -16.14 -5.67 -17.47
C GLU A 50 -16.98 -6.97 -17.57
N TYR A 51 -16.42 -8.10 -17.13
CA TYR A 51 -17.11 -9.39 -17.10
C TYR A 51 -17.93 -9.68 -15.82
N ASN A 52 -17.97 -8.75 -14.85
CA ASN A 52 -18.72 -8.93 -13.60
C ASN A 52 -19.99 -8.05 -13.59
N PRO A 53 -21.21 -8.62 -13.75
CA PRO A 53 -22.44 -7.86 -14.00
C PRO A 53 -22.96 -7.06 -12.79
N LYS A 54 -22.23 -6.98 -11.68
CA LYS A 54 -22.63 -6.29 -10.45
C LYS A 54 -22.00 -4.91 -10.24
N THR A 55 -21.17 -4.43 -11.18
CA THR A 55 -20.34 -3.23 -10.98
C THR A 55 -20.72 -1.99 -11.82
N THR A 56 -21.76 -2.06 -12.65
CA THR A 56 -22.15 -1.00 -13.61
C THR A 56 -22.80 0.26 -13.01
N LEU A 57 -22.74 0.46 -11.69
CA LEU A 57 -23.31 1.65 -11.04
C LEU A 57 -22.28 2.27 -10.10
N LYS A 58 -21.28 2.97 -10.66
CA LYS A 58 -20.63 4.17 -10.12
C LYS A 58 -19.25 4.33 -10.74
N SER A 59 -19.16 5.14 -11.80
CA SER A 59 -18.18 6.24 -11.97
C SER A 59 -18.16 6.72 -13.43
N ALA A 60 -18.99 7.72 -13.72
CA ALA A 60 -18.72 8.70 -14.75
C ALA A 60 -18.33 10.01 -14.03
N SER A 61 -17.38 10.76 -14.59
CA SER A 61 -16.53 11.80 -13.97
C SER A 61 -15.41 11.21 -13.11
N GLY A 62 -14.14 11.58 -13.23
CA GLY A 62 -13.41 12.58 -14.00
C GLY A 62 -11.92 12.37 -13.66
N SER A 63 -11.03 12.92 -14.47
CA SER A 63 -9.56 12.80 -14.42
C SER A 63 -8.90 13.08 -13.05
N ASP A 64 -7.78 12.39 -12.78
CA ASP A 64 -6.71 12.64 -11.76
C ASP A 64 -6.67 11.95 -10.36
N ASP A 65 -7.49 10.94 -10.06
CA ASP A 65 -7.65 10.47 -8.66
C ASP A 65 -6.95 9.16 -8.21
N TYR A 66 -5.86 8.71 -8.83
CA TYR A 66 -5.22 7.43 -8.46
C TYR A 66 -4.00 7.52 -7.54
N TYR A 67 -3.61 8.73 -7.10
CA TYR A 67 -2.46 8.92 -6.23
C TYR A 67 -2.88 9.48 -4.87
N GLY A 68 -2.42 8.84 -3.79
CA GLY A 68 -2.70 9.27 -2.42
C GLY A 68 -4.11 8.97 -1.93
N LYS A 69 -4.82 7.93 -2.42
CA LYS A 69 -6.19 7.61 -1.95
C LYS A 69 -6.27 7.43 -0.44
N ALA A 70 -5.20 6.93 0.17
CA ALA A 70 -5.11 6.76 1.61
C ALA A 70 -5.19 8.10 2.35
N ILE A 71 -4.71 9.22 1.78
CA ILE A 71 -4.78 10.56 2.40
C ILE A 71 -6.23 10.91 2.78
N GLY A 72 -7.17 10.70 1.86
CA GLY A 72 -8.60 10.93 2.12
C GLY A 72 -9.26 9.90 3.04
N ARG A 73 -8.65 8.73 3.25
CA ARG A 73 -9.22 7.61 4.02
C ARG A 73 -8.68 7.50 5.44
N ILE A 74 -7.44 7.91 5.68
CA ILE A 74 -6.78 7.88 7.00
C ILE A 74 -7.64 8.55 8.08
N PRO A 75 -8.24 9.74 7.88
CA PRO A 75 -9.12 10.34 8.89
C PRO A 75 -10.32 9.45 9.26
N THR A 76 -10.86 8.70 8.29
CA THR A 76 -11.98 7.78 8.53
C THR A 76 -11.51 6.53 9.26
N TRP A 77 -10.36 5.97 8.88
CA TRP A 77 -9.79 4.80 9.55
C TRP A 77 -9.37 5.12 11.00
N ALA A 78 -8.87 6.32 11.26
CA ALA A 78 -8.50 6.79 12.59
C ALA A 78 -9.65 6.72 13.60
N LEU A 79 -10.89 6.89 13.14
CA LEU A 79 -12.10 6.89 13.96
C LEU A 79 -12.80 5.52 14.05
N LYS A 80 -12.22 4.48 13.43
CA LYS A 80 -12.86 3.16 13.25
C LYS A 80 -11.94 2.02 13.68
N PRO A 81 -11.71 1.83 15.00
CA PRO A 81 -10.77 0.85 15.54
C PRO A 81 -11.11 -0.60 15.18
N GLU A 82 -12.36 -0.87 14.81
CA GLU A 82 -12.81 -2.18 14.36
C GLU A 82 -12.30 -2.56 12.96
N GLN A 83 -11.93 -1.58 12.12
CA GLN A 83 -11.51 -1.84 10.74
C GLN A 83 -10.08 -2.38 10.67
N TYR A 84 -9.84 -3.36 9.79
CA TYR A 84 -8.52 -3.94 9.60
C TYR A 84 -7.45 -2.93 9.20
N ASN A 85 -7.78 -1.91 8.40
CA ASN A 85 -6.83 -0.85 8.06
C ASN A 85 -6.35 -0.09 9.30
N HIS A 86 -7.26 0.19 10.24
CA HIS A 86 -6.90 0.80 11.52
C HIS A 86 -5.96 -0.10 12.31
N LYS A 87 -6.34 -1.37 12.48
CA LYS A 87 -5.56 -2.34 13.26
C LYS A 87 -4.16 -2.57 12.68
N ILE A 88 -4.01 -2.57 11.35
CA ILE A 88 -2.71 -2.70 10.68
C ILE A 88 -1.85 -1.45 10.90
N ILE A 89 -2.43 -0.25 10.84
CA ILE A 89 -1.71 0.99 11.16
C ILE A 89 -1.30 1.03 12.64
N LYS A 90 -2.18 0.59 13.54
CA LYS A 90 -1.87 0.42 14.96
C LYS A 90 -0.73 -0.59 15.15
N ALA A 91 -0.78 -1.75 14.48
CA ALA A 91 0.28 -2.77 14.51
C ALA A 91 1.63 -2.23 14.06
N TYR A 92 1.66 -1.39 13.01
CA TYR A 92 2.87 -0.71 12.57
C TYR A 92 3.46 0.18 13.68
N PHE A 93 2.67 1.07 14.26
CA PHE A 93 3.15 1.96 15.33
C PHE A 93 3.55 1.19 16.59
N THR A 94 2.83 0.12 16.94
CA THR A 94 3.19 -0.79 18.03
C THR A 94 4.53 -1.46 17.76
N ALA A 95 4.78 -1.97 16.55
CA ALA A 95 6.05 -2.58 16.19
C ALA A 95 7.22 -1.58 16.30
N VAL A 96 7.03 -0.36 15.78
CA VAL A 96 8.03 0.72 15.89
C VAL A 96 8.28 1.11 17.36
N ASP A 97 7.26 1.17 18.21
CA ASP A 97 7.45 1.52 19.63
C ASP A 97 8.19 0.41 20.40
N ILE A 98 7.96 -0.86 20.06
CA ILE A 98 8.62 -2.00 20.72
C ILE A 98 10.07 -2.17 20.26
N ALA A 99 10.33 -2.11 18.95
CA ALA A 99 11.61 -2.52 18.36
C ALA A 99 12.40 -1.38 17.68
N GLY A 100 11.83 -0.18 17.60
CA GLY A 100 12.40 0.95 16.85
C GLY A 100 12.15 0.89 15.34
N THR A 101 11.83 -0.29 14.80
CA THR A 101 11.49 -0.54 13.39
C THR A 101 10.31 -1.50 13.29
N ALA A 102 9.57 -1.45 12.18
CA ALA A 102 8.53 -2.43 11.89
C ALA A 102 9.03 -3.44 10.85
N THR A 103 8.74 -4.73 11.07
CA THR A 103 8.94 -5.78 10.08
C THR A 103 7.61 -6.46 9.74
N ILE A 104 7.51 -7.04 8.54
CA ILE A 104 6.30 -7.76 8.10
C ILE A 104 5.96 -8.88 9.10
N ASN A 105 6.98 -9.64 9.53
CA ASN A 105 6.80 -10.75 10.47
C ASN A 105 6.27 -10.27 11.83
N MET A 106 6.81 -9.18 12.36
CA MET A 106 6.38 -8.65 13.65
C MET A 106 4.94 -8.10 13.58
N MET A 107 4.61 -7.37 12.51
CA MET A 107 3.25 -6.89 12.29
C MET A 107 2.26 -8.05 12.09
N GLU A 108 2.63 -9.10 11.35
CA GLU A 108 1.80 -10.29 11.17
C GLU A 108 1.58 -11.01 12.52
N GLN A 109 2.61 -11.15 13.34
CA GLN A 109 2.51 -11.74 14.68
C GLN A 109 1.54 -10.94 15.56
N LEU A 110 1.71 -9.61 15.64
CA LEU A 110 0.81 -8.73 16.39
C LEU A 110 -0.64 -8.84 15.92
N CYS A 111 -0.87 -8.96 14.61
CA CYS A 111 -2.21 -9.11 14.04
C CYS A 111 -2.80 -10.52 14.16
N SER A 112 -2.03 -11.52 14.56
CA SER A 112 -2.48 -12.92 14.62
C SER A 112 -3.07 -13.33 15.96
N ASP A 113 -2.81 -12.56 17.02
CA ASP A 113 -3.28 -12.89 18.38
C ASP A 113 -4.76 -12.53 18.55
N ARG A 114 -5.58 -13.55 18.84
CA ARG A 114 -7.03 -13.41 19.07
C ARG A 114 -7.37 -12.75 20.40
N ASN A 115 -6.43 -12.76 21.35
CA ASN A 115 -6.62 -12.14 22.65
C ASN A 115 -6.41 -10.62 22.58
N HIS A 116 -5.68 -10.13 21.57
CA HIS A 116 -5.47 -8.72 21.28
C HIS A 116 -6.42 -8.24 20.17
N GLN A 117 -7.71 -8.12 20.50
CA GLN A 117 -8.76 -7.79 19.54
C GLN A 117 -8.54 -6.45 18.81
N GLU A 118 -7.87 -5.50 19.45
CA GLU A 118 -7.47 -4.19 18.95
C GLU A 118 -6.42 -4.26 17.83
N LEU A 119 -5.70 -5.38 17.70
CA LEU A 119 -4.73 -5.64 16.64
C LEU A 119 -5.15 -6.79 15.71
N TYR A 120 -6.07 -7.65 16.16
CA TYR A 120 -6.41 -8.89 15.46
C TYR A 120 -6.98 -8.65 14.04
N VAL A 121 -6.23 -9.16 13.04
CA VAL A 121 -6.57 -9.18 11.61
C VAL A 121 -6.26 -10.58 11.04
N PRO A 122 -7.24 -11.50 10.96
CA PRO A 122 -7.02 -12.88 10.52
C PRO A 122 -6.56 -13.01 9.06
N THR A 123 -6.76 -11.97 8.26
CA THR A 123 -6.37 -11.90 6.85
C THR A 123 -5.31 -10.83 6.62
N PHE A 124 -4.37 -10.68 7.56
CA PHE A 124 -3.32 -9.65 7.56
C PHE A 124 -2.67 -9.48 6.19
N LYS A 125 -2.08 -10.54 5.62
CA LYS A 125 -1.36 -10.49 4.33
C LYS A 125 -2.18 -9.89 3.18
N ASN A 126 -3.47 -10.23 3.11
CA ASN A 126 -4.36 -9.75 2.04
C ASN A 126 -4.79 -8.28 2.23
N ASN A 127 -4.93 -7.81 3.47
CA ASN A 127 -5.26 -6.42 3.74
C ASN A 127 -4.01 -5.54 3.63
N TYR A 128 -2.88 -6.01 4.16
CA TYR A 128 -1.58 -5.34 4.06
C TYR A 128 -1.16 -5.14 2.60
N SER A 129 -1.29 -6.17 1.74
CA SER A 129 -0.97 -6.03 0.31
C SER A 129 -1.83 -4.97 -0.39
N GLN A 130 -3.10 -4.82 0.00
CA GLN A 130 -3.98 -3.76 -0.51
C GLN A 130 -3.63 -2.36 0.00
N MET A 131 -2.86 -2.27 1.10
CA MET A 131 -2.30 -1.03 1.63
C MET A 131 -0.90 -0.72 1.06
N LYS A 132 -0.36 -1.55 0.16
CA LYS A 132 0.88 -1.27 -0.59
C LYS A 132 0.66 -0.74 -2.00
N ILE A 133 -0.57 -0.80 -2.49
CA ILE A 133 -0.92 -0.53 -3.88
C ILE A 133 -1.93 0.62 -3.91
N ASP A 134 -1.82 1.55 -4.85
CA ASP A 134 -2.77 2.66 -5.02
C ASP A 134 -3.74 2.48 -6.21
N GLY A 135 -3.90 1.24 -6.68
CA GLY A 135 -4.75 0.87 -7.82
C GLY A 135 -6.25 0.99 -7.49
N ALA A 136 -7.12 1.01 -8.50
CA ALA A 136 -8.53 1.38 -8.36
C ALA A 136 -9.29 0.71 -7.19
N LYS A 137 -9.13 -0.61 -6.98
CA LYS A 137 -9.78 -1.36 -5.88
C LYS A 137 -9.06 -1.34 -4.55
N SER A 138 -7.84 -0.83 -4.49
CA SER A 138 -7.02 -0.95 -3.28
C SER A 138 -7.54 -0.06 -2.15
N HIS A 139 -7.07 -0.34 -0.94
CA HIS A 139 -7.31 0.52 0.22
C HIS A 139 -6.62 1.89 0.09
N GLY A 140 -5.68 2.01 -0.84
CA GLY A 140 -4.80 3.16 -1.00
C GLY A 140 -3.44 2.82 -0.42
N LYS A 141 -2.37 3.29 -1.06
CA LYS A 141 -1.01 2.98 -0.60
C LYS A 141 -0.72 3.73 0.71
N VAL A 142 -0.20 3.00 1.69
CA VAL A 142 0.17 3.45 3.03
C VAL A 142 1.58 3.00 3.37
N PHE A 143 1.92 1.77 3.01
CA PHE A 143 3.18 1.14 3.35
C PHE A 143 4.03 0.84 2.12
N GLU A 144 5.33 0.84 2.35
CA GLU A 144 6.36 0.26 1.50
C GLU A 144 7.17 -0.73 2.33
N ASP A 145 7.77 -1.71 1.65
CA ASP A 145 8.71 -2.64 2.27
C ASP A 145 9.75 -3.14 1.26
N ASP A 146 10.87 -3.62 1.79
CA ASP A 146 11.96 -4.28 1.06
C ASP A 146 11.83 -5.82 1.06
N GLY A 147 10.66 -6.34 1.48
CA GLY A 147 10.43 -7.76 1.74
C GLY A 147 10.61 -8.18 3.21
N GLU A 148 11.15 -7.31 4.06
CA GLU A 148 11.31 -7.56 5.50
C GLU A 148 10.89 -6.35 6.34
N ASN A 149 11.54 -5.20 6.12
CA ASN A 149 11.33 -3.95 6.83
C ASN A 149 10.19 -3.16 6.21
N VAL A 150 9.33 -2.59 7.05
CA VAL A 150 8.16 -1.81 6.64
C VAL A 150 8.36 -0.35 7.01
N TRP A 151 8.06 0.57 6.09
CA TRP A 151 8.00 2.01 6.37
C TRP A 151 6.74 2.65 5.78
N ILE A 152 6.37 3.80 6.33
CA ILE A 152 5.26 4.60 5.81
C ILE A 152 5.70 5.22 4.49
N TRP A 153 4.85 5.08 3.48
CA TRP A 153 5.01 5.76 2.20
C TRP A 153 4.99 7.28 2.39
N SER A 154 5.98 7.98 1.85
CA SER A 154 6.26 9.40 2.14
C SER A 154 5.04 10.32 1.97
N GLU A 155 4.21 10.04 0.99
CA GLU A 155 3.08 10.83 0.53
C GLU A 155 1.93 10.86 1.54
N VAL A 156 1.83 9.83 2.38
CA VAL A 156 0.80 9.77 3.43
C VAL A 156 1.36 10.07 4.82
N LYS A 157 2.68 10.24 4.94
CA LYS A 157 3.38 10.36 6.23
C LYS A 157 2.81 11.49 7.09
N ASP A 158 2.71 12.70 6.55
CA ASP A 158 2.19 13.86 7.28
C ASP A 158 0.74 13.65 7.76
N THR A 159 -0.07 12.98 6.93
CA THR A 159 -1.45 12.66 7.29
C THR A 159 -1.49 11.62 8.39
N LEU A 160 -0.68 10.55 8.31
CA LEU A 160 -0.60 9.54 9.36
C LEU A 160 -0.08 10.10 10.69
N GLU A 161 0.94 10.96 10.65
CA GLU A 161 1.48 11.61 11.85
C GLU A 161 0.43 12.48 12.54
N LYS A 162 -0.35 13.24 11.77
CA LYS A 162 -1.47 14.06 12.29
C LYS A 162 -2.50 13.22 13.05
N TYR A 163 -2.79 12.00 12.58
CA TYR A 163 -3.79 11.11 13.19
C TYR A 163 -3.17 10.02 14.08
N LYS A 164 -1.85 10.05 14.34
CA LYS A 164 -1.13 8.98 15.03
C LYS A 164 -1.76 8.61 16.37
N LEU A 165 -2.12 9.60 17.18
CA LEU A 165 -2.72 9.39 18.50
C LEU A 165 -4.10 8.73 18.45
N SER A 166 -4.80 8.82 17.31
CA SER A 166 -6.07 8.12 17.10
C SER A 166 -5.88 6.64 16.77
N PHE A 167 -4.72 6.25 16.23
CA PHE A 167 -4.39 4.85 15.96
C PHE A 167 -3.64 4.19 17.12
N TYR A 168 -2.78 4.94 17.82
CA TYR A 168 -1.88 4.40 18.80
C TYR A 168 -1.59 5.41 19.90
N SER A 169 -1.87 5.03 21.15
CA SER A 169 -1.48 5.76 22.35
C SER A 169 -0.54 4.88 23.19
N LYS A 170 0.44 5.47 23.88
CA LYS A 170 1.32 4.71 24.79
C LYS A 170 0.59 4.19 26.03
N GLU A 171 -0.59 4.71 26.31
CA GLU A 171 -1.43 4.34 27.45
C GLU A 171 -2.12 2.98 27.23
N ASP A 172 -2.22 2.52 25.98
CA ASP A 172 -2.77 1.21 25.58
C ASP A 172 -1.94 0.00 26.10
N LYS A 173 -0.86 0.24 26.87
CA LYS A 173 0.00 -0.81 27.46
C LYS A 173 -0.50 -1.30 28.83
N TYR A 174 -1.53 -0.69 29.41
CA TYR A 174 -1.97 -0.94 30.79
C TYR A 174 -3.42 -1.41 30.94
N GLU A 175 -4.11 -1.73 29.84
CA GLU A 175 -5.39 -2.45 29.83
C GLU A 175 -5.18 -3.92 29.39
#